data_AF-A0A6G4XAT1-F1
#
_entry.id   AF-A0A6G4XAT1-F1
#
_cell.length_a   1.000
_cell.length_b   1.000
_cell.length_c   1.000
_cell.angle_alpha   90.00
_cell.angle_beta   90.00
_cell.angle_gamma   90.00
#
_symmetry.space_group_name_H-M   'P 1'
#
loop_
_entity.id
_entity.type
_entity.pdbx_description
1 polymer ?
#
loop_
_entity_poly.entity_id
_entity_poly.type
_entity_poly.pdbx_seq_one_letter_code
_entity_poly.pdbx_strand_id
1 'polypeptide(L)'
;MLGAVGCAAEAADVPQRADLPRRLTHAEEMLVDRAREALIEKCMAETGFTYRPVPVASLAERKMGGYVLDDVTWARRHGYGTRLSEGLADVQRNDPNHAYARGLPKAERIRYSKTLDGDPSGGMLTAELPAGGTVRTPRDSCVAEAKGELYGDFPAFFHAEKAATGLVPLYAPEILKDRRFVNAREEWASCMSKRGHDFADPAAVRERLPQLTHGVSRDKAHVIEVELAVDEAECATKETALVRTARALETEYVDGLDEYRDELTDYRRMQHGALKRARELCAEYACVPGR
;
A
#
# COMPACT_ATOMS: atom_id res chain seq x y z
N MET A 1 -11.66 -1.35 -1.39
CA MET A 1 -10.70 -2.22 -2.11
C MET A 1 -9.54 -2.49 -1.17
N LEU A 2 -9.29 -3.77 -0.86
CA LEU A 2 -8.12 -4.21 -0.10
C LEU A 2 -6.87 -3.80 -0.89
N GLY A 3 -6.01 -3.00 -0.25
CA GLY A 3 -4.70 -2.65 -0.79
C GLY A 3 -3.92 -3.92 -1.04
N ALA A 4 -3.41 -4.08 -2.26
CA ALA A 4 -2.42 -5.09 -2.54
C ALA A 4 -1.25 -4.86 -1.58
N VAL A 5 -0.93 -5.87 -0.78
CA VAL A 5 0.31 -5.94 0.01
C VAL A 5 1.43 -6.14 -0.99
N GLY A 6 1.83 -5.06 -1.65
CA GLY A 6 3.09 -5.00 -2.38
C GLY A 6 4.22 -4.97 -1.35
N CYS A 7 5.26 -5.78 -1.58
CA CYS A 7 6.55 -5.57 -0.94
C CYS A 7 7.11 -4.22 -1.41
N ALA A 8 6.67 -3.13 -0.81
CA ALA A 8 7.25 -1.81 -1.02
C ALA A 8 7.58 -1.23 0.36
N ALA A 9 8.65 -1.75 0.96
CA ALA A 9 9.40 -0.98 1.94
C ALA A 9 9.98 0.27 1.25
N GLU A 10 10.18 1.35 2.01
CA GLU A 10 10.39 2.73 1.57
C GLU A 10 11.11 2.94 0.22
N ALA A 11 10.52 3.80 -0.61
CA ALA A 11 11.13 4.40 -1.80
C ALA A 11 12.26 5.43 -1.49
N ALA A 12 12.88 5.38 -0.31
CA ALA A 12 14.07 6.16 0.00
C ALA A 12 15.30 5.25 -0.19
N ASP A 13 16.07 5.53 -1.25
CA ASP A 13 17.36 4.89 -1.60
C ASP A 13 17.33 3.49 -2.24
N VAL A 14 16.38 3.21 -3.13
CA VAL A 14 16.62 2.24 -4.21
C VAL A 14 16.99 3.01 -5.48
N PRO A 15 18.14 2.74 -6.13
CA PRO A 15 18.43 3.25 -7.45
C PRO A 15 17.31 2.82 -8.39
N GLN A 16 16.48 3.78 -8.79
CA GLN A 16 15.50 3.58 -9.86
C GLN A 16 16.25 3.73 -11.18
N ARG A 17 15.79 3.04 -12.24
CA ARG A 17 16.33 3.30 -13.58
C ARG A 17 16.28 4.80 -13.86
N ALA A 18 17.39 5.36 -14.32
CA ALA A 18 17.53 6.80 -14.54
C ALA A 18 16.55 7.35 -15.60
N ASP A 19 15.93 6.46 -16.39
CA ASP A 19 14.99 6.78 -17.45
C ASP A 19 13.52 6.70 -17.03
N LEU A 20 13.19 6.08 -15.90
CA LEU A 20 11.84 6.08 -15.36
C LEU A 20 11.62 7.30 -14.45
N PRO A 21 10.44 7.95 -14.48
CA PRO A 21 10.11 8.96 -13.48
C PRO A 21 10.27 8.37 -12.08
N ARG A 22 10.66 9.19 -11.10
CA ARG A 22 10.76 8.69 -9.72
C ARG A 22 9.39 8.26 -9.18
N ARG A 23 9.35 7.26 -8.30
CA ARG A 23 8.16 7.00 -7.47
C ARG A 23 7.79 8.23 -6.62
N LEU A 24 6.50 8.37 -6.30
CA LEU A 24 6.06 9.32 -5.29
C LEU A 24 6.59 8.91 -3.92
N THR A 25 6.84 9.89 -3.07
CA THR A 25 7.08 9.64 -1.63
C THR A 25 5.74 9.33 -0.94
N HIS A 26 5.76 8.65 0.20
CA HIS A 26 4.53 8.41 0.98
C HIS A 26 3.78 9.69 1.33
N ALA A 27 4.49 10.80 1.61
CA ALA A 27 3.86 12.08 1.88
C ALA A 27 3.13 12.66 0.65
N GLU A 28 3.69 12.45 -0.55
CA GLU A 28 3.06 12.84 -1.82
C GLU A 28 1.85 11.96 -2.13
N GLU A 29 1.93 10.64 -1.92
CA GLU A 29 0.79 9.73 -2.07
C GLU A 29 -0.34 10.09 -1.10
N MET A 30 -0.02 10.41 0.15
CA MET A 30 -1.01 10.88 1.13
C MET A 30 -1.73 12.13 0.66
N LEU A 31 -1.03 13.06 0.01
CA LEU A 31 -1.65 14.27 -0.54
C LEU A 31 -2.61 13.93 -1.70
N VAL A 32 -2.20 13.03 -2.59
CA VAL A 32 -3.05 12.54 -3.69
C VAL A 32 -4.30 11.85 -3.15
N ASP A 33 -4.16 10.99 -2.14
CA ASP A 33 -5.31 10.31 -1.54
C ASP A 33 -6.26 11.29 -0.83
N ARG A 34 -5.75 12.31 -0.14
CA ARG A 34 -6.60 13.35 0.48
C ARG A 34 -7.39 14.14 -0.56
N ALA A 35 -6.75 14.49 -1.68
CA ALA A 35 -7.43 15.15 -2.77
C ALA A 35 -8.51 14.25 -3.39
N ARG A 36 -8.26 12.93 -3.49
CA ARG A 36 -9.26 11.97 -3.96
C ARG A 36 -10.48 11.94 -3.04
N GLU A 37 -10.28 11.86 -1.73
CA GLU A 37 -11.37 11.83 -0.77
C GLU A 37 -12.22 13.12 -0.81
N ALA A 38 -11.58 14.28 -0.99
CA ALA A 38 -12.29 15.55 -1.17
C ALA A 38 -13.12 15.60 -2.47
N LEU A 39 -12.61 15.04 -3.56
CA LEU A 39 -13.36 14.93 -4.83
C LEU A 39 -14.53 13.95 -4.72
N ILE A 40 -14.36 12.84 -4.01
CA ILE A 40 -15.46 11.89 -3.73
C ILE A 40 -16.54 12.58 -2.89
N GLU A 41 -16.17 13.32 -1.85
CA GLU A 41 -17.11 14.11 -1.04
C GLU A 41 -17.93 15.07 -1.91
N LYS A 42 -17.26 15.82 -2.79
CA LYS A 42 -17.91 16.75 -3.72
C LYS A 42 -18.91 16.03 -4.64
N CYS A 43 -18.49 14.99 -5.34
CA CYS A 43 -19.38 14.24 -6.25
C CYS A 43 -20.58 13.63 -5.51
N MET A 44 -20.36 13.06 -4.32
CA MET A 44 -21.44 12.50 -3.52
C MET A 44 -22.43 13.59 -3.07
N ALA A 45 -21.94 14.78 -2.70
CA ALA A 45 -22.80 15.91 -2.35
C ALA A 45 -23.65 16.39 -3.54
N GLU A 46 -23.07 16.46 -4.75
CA GLU A 46 -23.78 16.85 -5.98
C GLU A 46 -24.90 15.87 -6.36
N THR A 47 -24.75 14.60 -5.98
CA THR A 47 -25.79 13.57 -6.17
C THR A 47 -26.80 13.48 -5.01
N GLY A 48 -26.71 14.40 -4.05
CA GLY A 48 -27.62 14.50 -2.91
C GLY A 48 -27.33 13.54 -1.76
N PHE A 49 -26.14 12.94 -1.72
CA PHE A 49 -25.69 12.09 -0.63
C PHE A 49 -24.66 12.77 0.26
N THR A 50 -24.75 12.54 1.57
CA THR A 50 -23.63 12.89 2.46
C THR A 50 -22.55 11.82 2.36
N TYR A 51 -21.32 12.26 2.11
CA TYR A 51 -20.12 11.45 2.25
C TYR A 51 -19.15 12.19 3.17
N ARG A 52 -18.48 11.45 4.05
CA ARG A 52 -17.43 11.99 4.90
C ARG A 52 -16.10 11.38 4.44
N PRO A 53 -15.12 12.18 4.00
CA PRO A 53 -13.77 11.72 3.67
C PRO A 53 -13.24 10.71 4.68
N VAL A 54 -12.79 9.55 4.23
CA VAL A 54 -12.17 8.58 5.13
C VAL A 54 -10.73 8.99 5.45
N PRO A 55 -10.22 8.72 6.66
CA PRO A 55 -8.82 8.97 6.96
C PRO A 55 -7.90 8.21 6.00
N VAL A 56 -6.96 8.93 5.39
CA VAL A 56 -5.93 8.32 4.54
C VAL A 56 -4.85 7.67 5.40
N ALA A 57 -4.26 6.58 4.91
CA ALA A 57 -3.15 5.92 5.60
C ALA A 57 -2.02 6.90 5.91
N SER A 58 -1.66 6.98 7.19
CA SER A 58 -0.56 7.77 7.73
C SER A 58 0.80 7.27 7.24
N LEU A 59 1.85 8.07 7.47
CA LEU A 59 3.22 7.67 7.16
C LEU A 59 3.63 6.37 7.90
N ALA A 60 3.18 6.21 9.14
CA ALA A 60 3.49 5.03 9.93
C ALA A 60 2.80 3.77 9.36
N GLU A 61 1.55 3.90 8.93
CA GLU A 61 0.79 2.80 8.31
C GLU A 61 1.33 2.44 6.92
N ARG A 62 1.81 3.42 6.13
CA ARG A 62 2.40 3.17 4.81
C ARG A 62 3.76 2.48 4.85
N LYS A 63 4.51 2.70 5.93
CA LYS A 63 5.77 1.99 6.22
C LYS A 63 5.53 0.56 6.73
N MET A 64 4.29 0.19 7.01
CA MET A 64 3.97 -1.18 7.42
C MET A 64 4.03 -2.12 6.23
N GLY A 65 4.76 -3.22 6.37
CA GLY A 65 4.82 -4.29 5.36
C GLY A 65 6.24 -4.58 4.88
N GLY A 66 6.34 -5.28 3.75
CA GLY A 66 7.60 -5.77 3.19
C GLY A 66 8.00 -7.15 3.71
N TYR A 67 8.96 -7.76 3.00
CA TYR A 67 9.46 -9.10 3.31
C TYR A 67 10.09 -9.16 4.72
N VAL A 68 10.83 -8.12 5.11
CA VAL A 68 11.55 -8.00 6.38
C VAL A 68 11.36 -6.58 6.92
N LEU A 69 11.37 -6.40 8.24
CA LEU A 69 11.44 -5.06 8.81
C LEU A 69 12.81 -4.45 8.53
N ASP A 70 12.84 -3.20 8.07
CA ASP A 70 14.08 -2.52 7.66
C ASP A 70 14.24 -1.09 8.21
N ASP A 71 13.29 -0.60 9.00
CA ASP A 71 13.40 0.69 9.71
C ASP A 71 13.44 0.44 11.23
N VAL A 72 14.65 0.45 11.79
CA VAL A 72 14.88 0.27 13.25
C VAL A 72 14.14 1.33 14.06
N THR A 73 14.00 2.55 13.54
CA THR A 73 13.34 3.65 14.25
C THR A 73 11.81 3.45 14.24
N TRP A 74 11.26 2.95 13.14
CA TRP A 74 9.86 2.54 13.06
C TRP A 74 9.58 1.33 13.96
N ALA A 75 10.43 0.30 13.92
CA ALA A 75 10.31 -0.90 14.75
C ALA A 75 10.29 -0.58 16.25
N ARG A 76 11.15 0.35 16.71
CA ARG A 76 11.14 0.84 18.10
C ARG A 76 9.83 1.46 18.55
N ARG A 77 9.09 2.09 17.63
CA ARG A 77 7.83 2.78 17.94
C ARG A 77 6.60 1.90 17.76
N HIS A 78 6.65 0.98 16.80
CA HIS A 78 5.47 0.29 16.31
C HIS A 78 5.55 -1.23 16.45
N GLY A 79 6.70 -1.79 16.82
CA GLY A 79 6.91 -3.24 16.84
C GLY A 79 6.67 -3.82 15.45
N TYR A 80 5.76 -4.80 15.35
CA TYR A 80 5.28 -5.36 14.08
C TYR A 80 4.08 -4.60 13.48
N GLY A 81 3.65 -3.51 14.11
CA GLY A 81 2.53 -2.70 13.64
C GLY A 81 1.16 -3.20 14.08
N THR A 82 1.05 -4.19 14.98
CA THR A 82 -0.24 -4.74 15.45
C THR A 82 -1.20 -3.66 15.92
N ARG A 83 -0.72 -2.69 16.72
CA ARG A 83 -1.54 -1.56 17.20
C ARG A 83 -2.03 -0.65 16.07
N LEU A 84 -1.21 -0.45 15.03
CA LEU A 84 -1.62 0.31 13.84
C LEU A 84 -2.68 -0.49 13.06
N SER A 85 -2.51 -1.80 12.88
CA SER A 85 -3.50 -2.67 12.23
C SER A 85 -4.82 -2.69 12.99
N GLU A 86 -4.79 -2.74 14.33
CA GLU A 86 -5.97 -2.63 15.17
C GLU A 86 -6.69 -1.29 14.99
N GLY A 87 -5.93 -0.19 14.91
CA GLY A 87 -6.44 1.16 14.64
C GLY A 87 -7.12 1.27 13.28
N LEU A 88 -6.47 0.76 12.22
CA LEU A 88 -7.05 0.70 10.87
C LEU A 88 -8.33 -0.13 10.84
N ALA A 89 -8.34 -1.29 11.50
CA ALA A 89 -9.53 -2.11 11.61
C ALA A 89 -10.65 -1.40 12.37
N ASP A 90 -10.32 -0.56 13.35
CA ASP A 90 -11.31 0.25 14.07
C ASP A 90 -11.91 1.34 13.20
N VAL A 91 -11.09 2.09 12.46
CA VAL A 91 -11.55 3.08 11.47
C VAL A 91 -12.50 2.44 10.46
N GLN A 92 -12.18 1.24 9.96
CA GLN A 92 -13.04 0.54 9.01
C GLN A 92 -14.36 0.06 9.63
N ARG A 93 -14.33 -0.45 10.87
CA ARG A 93 -15.55 -0.87 11.59
C ARG A 93 -16.47 0.30 11.89
N ASN A 94 -15.88 1.45 12.26
CA ASN A 94 -16.58 2.65 12.68
C ASN A 94 -16.74 3.68 11.55
N ASP A 95 -16.59 3.26 10.29
CA ASP A 95 -16.73 4.14 9.13
C ASP A 95 -18.09 4.86 9.13
N PRO A 96 -18.13 6.20 9.22
CA PRO A 96 -19.37 6.97 9.27
C PRO A 96 -20.19 6.82 7.98
N ASN A 97 -19.56 6.55 6.84
CA ASN A 97 -20.26 6.35 5.56
C ASN A 97 -21.05 5.04 5.56
N HIS A 98 -20.55 4.00 6.23
CA HIS A 98 -21.30 2.77 6.43
C HIS A 98 -22.52 3.00 7.34
N ALA A 99 -22.36 3.77 8.42
CA ALA A 99 -23.48 4.11 9.30
C ALA A 99 -24.55 4.94 8.56
N TYR A 100 -24.12 5.94 7.78
CA TYR A 100 -24.99 6.74 6.93
C TYR A 100 -25.76 5.85 5.92
N ALA A 101 -25.05 5.03 5.15
CA ALA A 101 -25.67 4.17 4.13
C ALA A 101 -26.66 3.16 4.74
N ARG A 102 -26.39 2.64 5.95
CA ARG A 102 -27.31 1.74 6.67
C ARG A 102 -28.59 2.44 7.14
N GLY A 103 -28.55 3.75 7.37
CA GLY A 103 -29.71 4.55 7.74
C GLY A 103 -30.65 4.88 6.58
N LEU A 104 -30.19 4.70 5.33
CA LEU A 104 -30.98 5.00 4.14
C LEU A 104 -32.06 3.91 3.87
N PRO A 105 -33.23 4.29 3.31
CA PRO A 105 -34.17 3.33 2.76
C PRO A 105 -33.49 2.40 1.74
N LYS A 106 -33.98 1.16 1.59
CA LYS A 106 -33.32 0.14 0.76
C LYS A 106 -32.97 0.62 -0.66
N ALA A 107 -33.90 1.32 -1.33
CA ALA A 107 -33.68 1.86 -2.67
C ALA A 107 -32.59 2.93 -2.69
N GLU A 108 -32.62 3.85 -1.72
CA GLU A 108 -31.63 4.92 -1.55
C GLU A 108 -30.25 4.37 -1.21
N ARG A 109 -30.16 3.32 -0.39
CA ARG A 109 -28.90 2.64 -0.07
C ARG A 109 -28.28 1.97 -1.31
N ILE A 110 -29.09 1.39 -2.18
CA ILE A 110 -28.62 0.84 -3.46
C ILE A 110 -28.13 1.98 -4.35
N ARG A 111 -28.87 3.08 -4.45
CA ARG A 111 -28.43 4.26 -5.21
C ARG A 111 -27.12 4.82 -4.65
N TYR A 112 -26.98 4.96 -3.34
CA TYR A 112 -25.76 5.41 -2.68
C TYR A 112 -24.54 4.56 -3.08
N SER A 113 -24.63 3.24 -2.98
CA SER A 113 -23.53 2.34 -3.35
C SER A 113 -23.20 2.42 -4.84
N LYS A 114 -24.22 2.46 -5.71
CA LYS A 114 -24.02 2.62 -7.16
C LYS A 114 -23.41 3.96 -7.52
N THR A 115 -23.75 5.02 -6.81
CA THR A 115 -23.17 6.36 -7.02
C THR A 115 -21.72 6.41 -6.53
N LEU A 116 -21.44 5.88 -5.34
CA LEU A 116 -20.10 5.89 -4.74
C LEU A 116 -19.12 4.97 -5.49
N ASP A 117 -19.48 3.70 -5.61
CA ASP A 117 -18.59 2.62 -6.09
C ASP A 117 -18.83 2.25 -7.56
N GLY A 118 -19.98 2.64 -8.11
CA GLY A 118 -20.38 2.36 -9.48
C GLY A 118 -21.34 1.18 -9.61
N ASP A 119 -21.94 1.06 -10.80
CA ASP A 119 -22.85 -0.01 -11.14
C ASP A 119 -22.24 -0.92 -12.23
N PRO A 120 -22.01 -2.22 -11.95
CA PRO A 120 -21.47 -3.13 -12.95
C PRO A 120 -22.30 -3.26 -14.22
N SER A 121 -23.61 -2.98 -14.18
CA SER A 121 -24.43 -2.95 -15.41
C SER A 121 -24.23 -1.71 -16.28
N GLY A 122 -23.62 -0.65 -15.75
CA GLY A 122 -23.32 0.59 -16.49
C GLY A 122 -22.07 0.50 -17.37
N GLY A 123 -21.34 -0.61 -17.30
CA GLY A 123 -20.09 -0.82 -18.03
C GLY A 123 -18.89 -0.91 -17.10
N MET A 124 -17.89 -1.67 -17.54
CA MET A 124 -16.69 -1.94 -16.75
C MET A 124 -15.45 -1.57 -17.54
N LEU A 125 -14.45 -1.05 -16.84
CA LEU A 125 -13.07 -1.10 -17.29
C LEU A 125 -12.50 -2.47 -16.96
N THR A 126 -11.64 -2.98 -17.83
CA THR A 126 -10.98 -4.28 -17.67
C THR A 126 -9.50 -4.08 -17.96
N ALA A 127 -8.63 -4.54 -17.07
CA ALA A 127 -7.20 -4.57 -17.27
C ALA A 127 -6.69 -6.01 -17.11
N GLU A 128 -5.83 -6.44 -18.02
CA GLU A 128 -5.11 -7.71 -17.93
C GLU A 128 -3.92 -7.55 -16.99
N LEU A 129 -3.64 -8.58 -16.19
CA LEU A 129 -2.47 -8.58 -15.31
C LEU A 129 -1.29 -9.26 -16.01
N PRO A 130 -0.06 -8.75 -15.83
CA PRO A 130 1.16 -9.35 -16.36
C PRO A 130 1.31 -10.85 -16.04
N ALA A 131 0.99 -11.25 -14.81
CA ALA A 131 1.04 -12.65 -14.36
C ALA A 131 -0.22 -13.48 -14.70
N GLY A 132 -1.09 -12.93 -15.55
CA GLY A 132 -2.36 -13.54 -15.95
C GLY A 132 -3.54 -13.14 -15.07
N GLY A 133 -4.74 -13.32 -15.63
CA GLY A 133 -6.01 -12.89 -15.02
C GLY A 133 -6.42 -11.48 -15.43
N THR A 134 -7.63 -11.07 -15.03
CA THR A 134 -8.17 -9.75 -15.33
C THR A 134 -8.76 -9.09 -14.10
N VAL A 135 -8.58 -7.78 -13.99
CA VAL A 135 -9.20 -6.94 -12.97
C VAL A 135 -10.22 -6.04 -13.63
N ARG A 136 -11.39 -5.92 -13.02
CA ARG A 136 -12.47 -5.07 -13.52
C ARG A 136 -12.91 -4.06 -12.47
N THR A 137 -13.28 -2.87 -12.91
CA THR A 137 -13.89 -1.84 -12.06
C THR A 137 -15.02 -1.16 -12.83
N PRO A 138 -16.10 -0.69 -12.16
CA PRO A 138 -17.11 0.13 -12.81
C PRO A 138 -16.47 1.33 -13.51
N ARG A 139 -16.96 1.63 -14.71
CA ARG A 139 -16.46 2.76 -15.51
C ARG A 139 -16.82 4.10 -14.88
N ASP A 140 -18.03 4.18 -14.32
CA ASP A 140 -18.63 5.41 -13.83
C ASP A 140 -19.03 5.25 -12.36
N SER A 141 -18.63 6.22 -11.55
CA SER A 141 -18.91 6.37 -10.11
C SER A 141 -18.24 7.65 -9.60
N CYS A 142 -18.57 8.11 -8.39
CA CYS A 142 -17.82 9.18 -7.75
C CYS A 142 -16.34 8.81 -7.50
N VAL A 143 -16.04 7.53 -7.26
CA VAL A 143 -14.64 7.06 -7.18
C VAL A 143 -13.93 7.14 -8.54
N ALA A 144 -14.61 6.77 -9.63
CA ALA A 144 -14.07 6.84 -10.99
C ALA A 144 -13.88 8.29 -11.45
N GLU A 145 -14.84 9.16 -11.16
CA GLU A 145 -14.79 10.60 -11.45
C GLU A 145 -13.64 11.28 -10.71
N ALA A 146 -13.50 11.03 -9.40
CA ALA A 146 -12.38 11.55 -8.62
C ALA A 146 -11.02 11.10 -9.17
N LYS A 147 -10.93 9.86 -9.67
CA LYS A 147 -9.71 9.38 -10.34
C LYS A 147 -9.52 10.03 -11.71
N GLY A 148 -10.57 10.27 -12.47
CA GLY A 148 -10.52 10.99 -13.75
C GLY A 148 -10.01 12.42 -13.56
N GLU A 149 -10.53 13.13 -12.56
CA GLU A 149 -10.08 14.48 -12.22
C GLU A 149 -8.61 14.54 -11.77
N LEU A 150 -8.14 13.55 -11.00
CA LEU A 150 -6.76 13.51 -10.51
C LEU A 150 -5.77 13.07 -11.58
N TYR A 151 -6.03 11.94 -12.23
CA TYR A 151 -5.08 11.29 -13.12
C TYR A 151 -5.27 11.70 -14.60
N GLY A 152 -6.32 12.46 -14.91
CA GLY A 152 -6.65 12.96 -16.25
C GLY A 152 -7.43 11.94 -17.08
N ASP A 153 -6.86 10.75 -17.29
CA ASP A 153 -7.50 9.64 -18.03
C ASP A 153 -7.60 8.43 -17.10
N PHE A 154 -8.77 8.24 -16.47
CA PHE A 154 -8.97 7.13 -15.54
C PHE A 154 -8.82 5.75 -16.20
N PRO A 155 -9.39 5.47 -17.39
CA PRO A 155 -9.10 4.23 -18.12
C PRO A 155 -7.61 3.97 -18.32
N ALA A 156 -6.86 4.94 -18.86
CA ALA A 156 -5.43 4.76 -19.11
C ALA A 156 -4.64 4.59 -17.79
N PHE A 157 -4.96 5.37 -16.76
CA PHE A 157 -4.38 5.21 -15.43
C PHE A 157 -4.67 3.83 -14.83
N PHE A 158 -5.90 3.33 -14.96
CA PHE A 158 -6.29 2.02 -14.45
C PHE A 158 -5.47 0.90 -15.12
N HIS A 159 -5.29 0.96 -16.43
CA HIS A 159 -4.44 0.00 -17.15
C HIS A 159 -2.99 0.06 -16.69
N ALA A 160 -2.40 1.26 -16.66
CA ALA A 160 -1.01 1.45 -16.24
C ALA A 160 -0.78 1.03 -14.77
N GLU A 161 -1.71 1.37 -13.87
CA GLU A 161 -1.67 0.95 -12.46
C GLU A 161 -1.71 -0.58 -12.33
N LYS A 162 -2.63 -1.27 -13.04
CA LYS A 162 -2.76 -2.73 -12.95
C LYS A 162 -1.61 -3.48 -13.59
N ALA A 163 -1.05 -2.96 -14.68
CA ALA A 163 0.19 -3.48 -15.24
C ALA A 163 1.35 -3.31 -14.23
N ALA A 164 1.62 -2.08 -13.77
CA ALA A 164 2.74 -1.78 -12.88
C ALA A 164 2.67 -2.54 -11.55
N THR A 165 1.50 -2.57 -10.90
CA THR A 165 1.31 -3.26 -9.61
C THR A 165 1.18 -4.78 -9.77
N GLY A 166 0.86 -5.25 -10.97
CA GLY A 166 0.74 -6.67 -11.31
C GLY A 166 2.06 -7.35 -11.66
N LEU A 167 3.20 -6.65 -11.62
CA LEU A 167 4.53 -7.22 -11.92
C LEU A 167 5.11 -8.04 -10.77
N VAL A 168 4.70 -7.80 -9.52
CA VAL A 168 5.27 -8.46 -8.33
C VAL A 168 5.33 -9.99 -8.45
N PRO A 169 4.27 -10.69 -8.92
CA PRO A 169 4.30 -12.14 -9.07
C PRO A 169 5.30 -12.65 -10.12
N LEU A 170 5.77 -11.80 -11.05
CA LEU A 170 6.73 -12.18 -12.08
C LEU A 170 8.16 -12.28 -11.53
N TYR A 171 8.52 -11.45 -10.55
CA TYR A 171 9.90 -11.38 -10.05
C TYR A 171 10.08 -11.86 -8.61
N ALA A 172 9.09 -11.67 -7.73
CA ALA A 172 9.26 -11.98 -6.32
C ALA A 172 9.60 -13.47 -6.06
N PRO A 173 8.97 -14.46 -6.72
CA PRO A 173 9.35 -15.87 -6.57
C PRO A 173 10.78 -16.16 -7.03
N GLU A 174 11.29 -15.44 -8.03
CA GLU A 174 12.64 -15.62 -8.55
C GLU A 174 13.68 -15.02 -7.59
N ILE A 175 13.40 -13.87 -6.99
CA ILE A 175 14.24 -13.32 -5.90
C ILE A 175 14.36 -14.31 -4.74
N LEU A 176 13.25 -14.94 -4.33
CA LEU A 176 13.26 -15.90 -3.22
C LEU A 176 14.09 -17.16 -3.51
N LYS A 177 14.32 -17.49 -4.78
CA LYS A 177 15.16 -18.61 -5.24
C LYS A 177 16.60 -18.20 -5.58
N ASP A 178 16.85 -16.90 -5.79
CA ASP A 178 18.18 -16.40 -6.13
C ASP A 178 19.17 -16.71 -4.99
N ARG A 179 20.30 -17.35 -5.34
CA ARG A 179 21.31 -17.76 -4.36
C ARG A 179 21.86 -16.59 -3.55
N ARG A 180 21.94 -15.40 -4.14
CA ARG A 180 22.38 -14.18 -3.43
C ARG A 180 21.41 -13.84 -2.30
N PHE A 181 20.11 -13.92 -2.56
CA PHE A 181 19.08 -13.69 -1.55
C PHE A 181 19.06 -14.80 -0.50
N VAL A 182 19.12 -16.06 -0.91
CA VAL A 182 19.15 -17.22 0.00
C VAL A 182 20.31 -17.11 0.99
N ASN A 183 21.52 -16.80 0.52
CA ASN A 183 22.68 -16.63 1.39
C ASN A 183 22.49 -15.46 2.37
N ALA A 184 21.98 -14.31 1.90
CA ALA A 184 21.75 -13.15 2.77
C ALA A 184 20.66 -13.42 3.83
N ARG A 185 19.67 -14.25 3.49
CA ARG A 185 18.63 -14.72 4.41
C ARG A 185 19.20 -15.67 5.47
N GLU A 186 20.10 -16.58 5.10
CA GLU A 186 20.78 -17.47 6.04
C GLU A 186 21.69 -16.70 7.01
N GLU A 187 22.41 -15.69 6.52
CA GLU A 187 23.17 -14.77 7.36
C GLU A 187 22.26 -14.03 8.35
N TRP A 188 21.11 -13.53 7.87
CA TRP A 188 20.12 -12.88 8.72
C TRP A 188 19.58 -13.84 9.80
N ALA A 189 19.25 -15.08 9.45
CA ALA A 189 18.79 -16.09 10.40
C ALA A 189 19.86 -16.40 11.46
N SER A 190 21.14 -16.46 11.06
CA SER A 190 22.26 -16.60 12.00
C SER A 190 22.37 -15.42 12.97
N CYS A 191 22.16 -14.20 12.48
CA CYS A 191 22.12 -13.00 13.31
C CYS A 191 20.98 -13.05 14.35
N MET A 192 19.78 -13.43 13.91
CA MET A 192 18.62 -13.58 14.80
C MET A 192 18.86 -14.67 15.87
N SER A 193 19.43 -15.82 15.49
CA SER A 193 19.72 -16.90 16.44
C SER A 193 20.76 -16.49 17.50
N LYS A 194 21.78 -15.69 17.12
CA LYS A 194 22.74 -15.11 18.09
C LYS A 194 22.08 -14.15 19.08
N ARG A 195 20.92 -13.59 18.74
CA ARG A 195 20.09 -12.73 19.60
C ARG A 195 19.00 -13.52 20.35
N GLY A 196 19.02 -14.84 20.25
CA GLY A 196 18.11 -15.74 20.95
C GLY A 196 16.82 -16.05 20.19
N HIS A 197 16.74 -15.70 18.91
CA HIS A 197 15.56 -15.87 18.07
C HIS A 197 15.80 -16.90 16.95
N ASP A 198 15.29 -18.12 17.12
CA ASP A 198 15.46 -19.19 16.14
C ASP A 198 14.39 -19.14 15.03
N PHE A 199 14.59 -18.23 14.08
CA PHE A 199 13.75 -18.09 12.89
C PHE A 199 14.54 -18.38 11.61
N ALA A 200 13.97 -19.21 10.73
CA ALA A 200 14.58 -19.55 9.45
C ALA A 200 14.52 -18.39 8.44
N ASP A 201 13.48 -17.56 8.52
CA ASP A 201 13.28 -16.40 7.66
C ASP A 201 12.33 -15.36 8.31
N PRO A 202 12.25 -14.13 7.77
CA PRO A 202 11.34 -13.10 8.26
C PRO A 202 9.85 -13.45 8.24
N ALA A 203 9.40 -14.34 7.34
CA ALA A 203 8.00 -14.76 7.29
C ALA A 203 7.64 -15.64 8.48
N ALA A 204 8.55 -16.53 8.90
CA ALA A 204 8.41 -17.36 10.09
C ALA A 204 8.23 -16.52 11.37
N VAL A 205 8.84 -15.33 11.44
CA VAL A 205 8.62 -14.41 12.57
C VAL A 205 7.16 -13.96 12.65
N ARG A 206 6.61 -13.51 11.53
CA ARG A 206 5.22 -13.04 11.42
C ARG A 206 4.23 -14.15 11.70
N GLU A 207 4.51 -15.36 11.22
CA GLU A 207 3.68 -16.55 11.48
C GLU A 207 3.65 -16.91 12.96
N ARG A 208 4.78 -16.78 13.66
CA ARG A 208 4.96 -17.16 15.07
C ARG A 208 4.52 -16.09 16.06
N LEU A 209 4.41 -14.84 15.63
CA LEU A 209 4.12 -13.70 16.49
C LEU A 209 2.80 -13.84 17.28
N PRO A 210 1.67 -14.32 16.70
CA PRO A 210 0.44 -14.52 17.44
C PRO A 210 0.59 -15.51 18.61
N GLN A 211 1.43 -16.54 18.47
CA GLN A 211 1.66 -17.52 19.54
C GLN A 211 2.58 -16.97 20.62
N LEU A 212 3.58 -16.15 20.26
CA LEU A 212 4.47 -15.48 21.22
C LEU A 212 3.74 -14.48 22.11
N THR A 213 2.69 -13.87 21.58
CA THR A 213 1.88 -12.84 22.26
C THR A 213 0.57 -13.40 22.84
N HIS A 214 0.33 -14.70 22.72
CA HIS A 214 -0.90 -15.32 23.19
C HIS A 214 -1.02 -15.27 24.72
N GLY A 215 -2.17 -14.82 25.23
CA GLY A 215 -2.49 -14.82 26.65
C GLY A 215 -1.78 -13.76 27.50
N VAL A 216 -0.97 -12.89 26.90
CA VAL A 216 -0.39 -11.73 27.59
C VAL A 216 -1.22 -10.46 27.35
N SER A 217 -1.09 -9.48 28.23
CA SER A 217 -1.74 -8.16 28.07
C SER A 217 -1.23 -7.43 26.83
N ARG A 218 -2.05 -6.54 26.25
CA ARG A 218 -1.68 -5.70 25.09
C ARG A 218 -0.38 -4.90 25.24
N ASP A 219 -0.05 -4.46 26.46
CA ASP A 219 1.22 -3.75 26.70
C ASP A 219 2.41 -4.68 26.67
N LYS A 220 2.31 -5.84 27.31
CA LYS A 220 3.35 -6.89 27.24
C LYS A 220 3.54 -7.43 25.83
N ALA A 221 2.45 -7.68 25.10
CA ALA A 221 2.53 -8.09 23.69
C ALA A 221 3.31 -7.07 22.86
N HIS A 222 3.02 -5.78 23.05
CA HIS A 222 3.73 -4.72 22.34
C HIS A 222 5.21 -4.63 22.70
N VAL A 223 5.58 -4.83 23.97
CA VAL A 223 7.00 -4.89 24.36
C VAL A 223 7.72 -6.04 23.65
N ILE A 224 7.12 -7.24 23.63
CA ILE A 224 7.66 -8.41 22.90
C ILE A 224 7.81 -8.11 21.42
N GLU A 225 6.79 -7.51 20.80
CA GLU A 225 6.82 -7.10 19.39
C GLU A 225 7.95 -6.12 19.11
N VAL A 226 8.15 -5.10 19.95
CA VAL A 226 9.18 -4.07 19.78
C VAL A 226 10.57 -4.68 19.89
N GLU A 227 10.83 -5.50 20.91
CA GLU A 227 12.14 -6.15 21.09
C GLU A 227 12.50 -7.00 19.86
N LEU A 228 11.58 -7.88 19.44
CA LEU A 228 11.78 -8.76 18.29
C LEU A 228 11.89 -7.98 16.96
N ALA A 229 11.06 -6.95 16.76
CA ALA A 229 11.08 -6.13 15.55
C ALA A 229 12.38 -5.33 15.40
N VAL A 230 12.92 -4.82 16.52
CA VAL A 230 14.20 -4.12 16.53
C VAL A 230 15.33 -5.07 16.18
N ASP A 231 15.31 -6.27 16.75
CA ASP A 231 16.30 -7.30 16.43
C ASP A 231 16.23 -7.70 14.95
N GLU A 232 15.02 -7.94 14.40
CA GLU A 232 14.84 -8.23 12.97
C GLU A 232 15.42 -7.10 12.10
N ALA A 233 15.06 -5.85 12.39
CA ALA A 233 15.45 -4.71 11.58
C ALA A 233 16.96 -4.43 11.61
N GLU A 234 17.59 -4.56 12.78
CA GLU A 234 19.04 -4.40 12.90
C GLU A 234 19.80 -5.53 12.22
N CYS A 235 19.36 -6.79 12.36
CA CYS A 235 19.94 -7.90 11.61
C CYS A 235 19.81 -7.67 10.10
N ALA A 236 18.64 -7.22 9.63
CA ALA A 236 18.35 -7.06 8.21
C ALA A 236 19.11 -5.92 7.53
N THR A 237 19.49 -4.88 8.28
CA THR A 237 20.05 -3.63 7.72
C THR A 237 21.49 -3.33 8.13
N LYS A 238 21.82 -3.52 9.41
CA LYS A 238 23.11 -3.12 9.99
C LYS A 238 24.11 -4.26 9.98
N GLU A 239 23.69 -5.47 10.35
CA GLU A 239 24.60 -6.59 10.53
C GLU A 239 24.75 -7.47 9.29
N THR A 240 23.72 -7.53 8.46
CA THR A 240 23.73 -8.35 7.23
C THR A 240 23.39 -7.53 5.99
N ALA A 241 23.48 -8.17 4.83
CA ALA A 241 23.15 -7.57 3.55
C ALA A 241 21.70 -7.82 3.10
N LEU A 242 20.83 -8.46 3.91
CA LEU A 242 19.51 -8.93 3.45
C LEU A 242 18.71 -7.86 2.70
N VAL A 243 18.52 -6.68 3.30
CA VAL A 243 17.74 -5.60 2.67
C VAL A 243 18.42 -5.04 1.41
N ARG A 244 19.74 -4.83 1.45
CA ARG A 244 20.49 -4.31 0.29
C ARG A 244 20.45 -5.31 -0.87
N THR A 245 20.63 -6.60 -0.59
CA THR A 245 20.55 -7.68 -1.59
C THR A 245 19.14 -7.78 -2.16
N ALA A 246 18.11 -7.77 -1.33
CA ALA A 246 16.71 -7.80 -1.78
C ALA A 246 16.39 -6.65 -2.74
N ARG A 247 16.79 -5.43 -2.38
CA ARG A 247 16.58 -4.21 -3.19
C ARG A 247 17.35 -4.26 -4.51
N ALA A 248 18.61 -4.70 -4.49
CA ALA A 248 19.42 -4.83 -5.70
C ALA A 248 18.83 -5.86 -6.68
N LEU A 249 18.37 -7.01 -6.16
CA LEU A 249 17.70 -8.02 -6.95
C LEU A 249 16.37 -7.53 -7.50
N GLU A 250 15.56 -6.84 -6.69
CA GLU A 250 14.31 -6.25 -7.17
C GLU A 250 14.57 -5.29 -8.34
N THR A 251 15.56 -4.40 -8.24
CA THR A 251 15.95 -3.55 -9.37
C THR A 251 16.38 -4.40 -10.57
N GLU A 252 17.25 -5.39 -10.40
CA GLU A 252 17.73 -6.24 -11.50
C GLU A 252 16.58 -6.98 -12.22
N TYR A 253 15.67 -7.60 -11.48
CA TYR A 253 14.56 -8.34 -12.06
C TYR A 253 13.51 -7.43 -12.69
N VAL A 254 13.19 -6.29 -12.07
CA VAL A 254 12.26 -5.30 -12.66
C VAL A 254 12.88 -4.68 -13.91
N ASP A 255 14.19 -4.46 -13.94
CA ASP A 255 14.90 -3.95 -15.11
C ASP A 255 14.91 -4.96 -16.27
N GLY A 256 14.85 -6.26 -15.97
CA GLY A 256 14.68 -7.33 -16.95
C GLY A 256 13.27 -7.39 -17.58
N LEU A 257 12.29 -6.67 -17.04
CA LEU A 257 10.90 -6.62 -17.54
C LEU A 257 10.71 -5.48 -18.55
N ASP A 258 11.58 -5.40 -19.56
CA ASP A 258 11.58 -4.30 -20.55
C ASP A 258 10.25 -4.19 -21.33
N GLU A 259 9.50 -5.28 -21.47
CA GLU A 259 8.18 -5.28 -22.11
C GLU A 259 7.12 -4.45 -21.34
N TYR A 260 7.32 -4.18 -20.05
CA TYR A 260 6.39 -3.40 -19.20
C TYR A 260 6.89 -1.97 -18.93
N ARG A 261 7.92 -1.53 -19.65
CA ARG A 261 8.58 -0.24 -19.44
C ARG A 261 7.65 0.95 -19.69
N ASP A 262 6.82 0.85 -20.72
CA ASP A 262 5.92 1.95 -21.10
C ASP A 262 4.81 2.10 -20.05
N GLU A 263 4.26 1.00 -19.55
CA GLU A 263 3.26 0.99 -18.48
C GLU A 263 3.82 1.54 -17.17
N LEU A 264 5.05 1.17 -16.82
CA LEU A 264 5.74 1.74 -15.66
C LEU A 264 6.00 3.25 -15.81
N THR A 265 6.37 3.69 -17.01
CA THR A 265 6.60 5.11 -17.32
C THR A 265 5.29 5.89 -17.22
N ASP A 266 4.23 5.38 -17.83
CA ASP A 266 2.91 6.01 -17.83
C ASP A 266 2.30 6.05 -16.44
N TYR A 267 2.39 4.96 -15.68
CA TYR A 267 1.89 4.92 -14.31
C TYR A 267 2.53 6.02 -13.47
N ARG A 268 3.87 6.12 -13.49
CA ARG A 268 4.59 7.12 -12.70
C ARG A 268 4.34 8.55 -13.21
N ARG A 269 4.28 8.76 -14.53
CA ARG A 269 3.94 10.05 -15.14
C ARG A 269 2.56 10.53 -14.69
N MET A 270 1.55 9.64 -14.72
CA MET A 270 0.19 9.95 -14.28
C MET A 270 0.12 10.21 -12.77
N GLN A 271 0.89 9.48 -11.95
CA GLN A 271 1.02 9.77 -10.52
C GLN A 271 1.59 11.18 -10.25
N HIS A 272 2.62 11.60 -11.00
CA HIS A 272 3.15 12.97 -10.89
C HIS A 272 2.14 14.03 -11.36
N GLY A 273 1.38 13.74 -12.41
CA GLY A 273 0.25 14.57 -12.84
C GLY A 273 -0.80 14.74 -11.73
N ALA A 274 -1.21 13.63 -11.11
CA ALA A 274 -2.14 13.62 -9.99
C ALA A 274 -1.60 14.35 -8.76
N LEU A 275 -0.31 14.25 -8.47
CA LEU A 275 0.31 15.02 -7.41
C LEU A 275 0.25 16.53 -7.67
N LYS A 276 0.53 16.97 -8.91
CA LYS A 276 0.38 18.38 -9.28
C LYS A 276 -1.06 18.84 -9.07
N ARG A 277 -2.03 18.06 -9.57
CA ARG A 277 -3.46 18.35 -9.43
C ARG A 277 -3.91 18.38 -7.96
N ALA A 278 -3.45 17.43 -7.16
CA ALA A 278 -3.74 17.36 -5.73
C ALA A 278 -3.23 18.61 -4.98
N ARG A 279 -2.05 19.13 -5.33
CA ARG A 279 -1.54 20.38 -4.75
C ARG A 279 -2.44 21.57 -5.05
N GLU A 280 -2.94 21.67 -6.29
CA GLU A 280 -3.87 22.73 -6.70
C GLU A 280 -5.20 22.62 -5.95
N LEU A 281 -5.82 21.42 -5.95
CA LEU A 281 -7.09 21.16 -5.27
C LEU A 281 -7.00 21.41 -3.77
N CYS A 282 -5.94 20.94 -3.12
CA CYS A 282 -5.80 21.10 -1.68
C CYS A 282 -5.44 22.53 -1.24
N ALA A 283 -4.92 23.35 -2.15
CA ALA A 283 -4.79 24.79 -1.90
C ALA A 283 -6.13 25.54 -1.99
N GLU A 284 -7.03 25.08 -2.86
CA GLU A 284 -8.35 25.69 -3.09
C GLU A 284 -9.39 25.25 -2.05
N TYR A 285 -9.48 23.95 -1.77
CA TYR A 285 -10.53 23.35 -0.94
C TYR A 285 -10.07 22.99 0.47
N ALA A 286 -8.81 23.30 0.83
CA ALA A 286 -8.18 22.93 2.08
C ALA A 286 -8.43 21.45 2.42
N CYS A 287 -7.82 20.52 1.67
CA CYS A 287 -7.92 19.08 1.96
C CYS A 287 -7.54 18.82 3.42
N VAL A 288 -8.55 18.67 4.27
CA VAL A 288 -8.35 18.71 5.72
C VAL A 288 -7.54 17.48 6.12
N PRO A 289 -6.40 17.61 6.82
CA PRO A 289 -5.77 16.46 7.45
C PRO A 289 -6.76 15.88 8.45
N GLY A 290 -7.10 14.60 8.28
CA GLY A 290 -8.16 13.87 9.01
C GLY A 290 -8.37 14.37 10.43
N ARG A 291 -9.59 14.86 10.70
CA ARG A 291 -10.06 15.19 12.04
C ARG A 291 -10.32 13.92 12.84
#